data_AF-A0A8S3II95-F1
#
_entry.id   AF-A0A8S3II95-F1
#
_cell.length_a   1.000
_cell.length_b   1.000
_cell.length_c   1.000
_cell.angle_alpha   90.00
_cell.angle_beta   90.00
_cell.angle_gamma   90.00
#
_symmetry.space_group_name_H-M   'P 1'
#
loop_
_entity.id
_entity.type
_entity.pdbx_description
1 polymer ?
#
loop_
_entity_poly.entity_id
_entity_poly.type
_entity_poly.pdbx_seq_one_letter_code
_entity_poly.pdbx_strand_id
1 'polypeptide(L)'
;MSRRQLRNFRWNGTQWATVTRSPYGELEPKLSTTIQEDSIQTVYETIRIATFNILADCFPWFIKMVIRSDERFEWLCIGITNLNPTIIGLNEVTTTSLEQLQRCSFIRENYFLTESLDERQFDGNTESNGCINGLLSNHGCVILSKFPLLE
;
A
#
# COMPACT_ATOMS: atom_id res chain seq x y z
N MET A 1 -32.26 9.41 12.14
CA MET A 1 -30.87 9.12 11.73
C MET A 1 -30.69 9.56 10.28
N SER A 2 -29.91 10.62 10.03
CA SER A 2 -29.67 11.14 8.67
C SER A 2 -28.62 10.28 7.97
N ARG A 3 -28.97 9.66 6.84
CA ARG A 3 -28.00 8.97 5.97
C ARG A 3 -27.08 10.04 5.37
N ARG A 4 -25.80 10.08 5.79
CA ARG A 4 -24.78 10.89 5.14
C ARG A 4 -24.73 10.50 3.66
N GLN A 5 -25.06 11.43 2.76
CA GLN A 5 -24.87 11.25 1.33
C GLN A 5 -23.37 11.12 1.06
N LEU A 6 -22.96 10.00 0.46
CA LEU A 6 -21.61 9.79 -0.02
C LEU A 6 -21.36 10.79 -1.16
N ARG A 7 -20.37 11.68 -0.98
CA ARG A 7 -19.91 12.59 -2.03
C ARG A 7 -18.79 11.92 -2.80
N ASN A 8 -18.96 11.80 -4.11
CA ASN A 8 -17.93 11.30 -5.01
C ASN A 8 -17.14 12.48 -5.55
N PHE A 9 -15.81 12.36 -5.60
CA PHE A 9 -14.91 13.38 -6.12
C PHE A 9 -14.14 12.83 -7.33
N ARG A 10 -13.86 13.69 -8.31
CA ARG A 10 -13.07 13.39 -9.52
C ARG A 10 -11.94 14.40 -9.62
N TRP A 11 -10.72 13.91 -9.86
CA TRP A 11 -9.58 14.75 -10.21
C TRP A 11 -9.72 15.23 -11.65
N ASN A 12 -9.60 16.54 -11.89
CA ASN A 12 -9.71 17.13 -13.24
C ASN A 12 -8.34 17.55 -13.82
N GLY A 13 -7.23 17.18 -13.17
CA GLY A 13 -5.88 17.61 -13.54
C GLY A 13 -5.33 18.75 -12.67
N THR A 14 -6.18 19.52 -11.99
CA THR A 14 -5.75 20.66 -11.14
C THR A 14 -6.41 20.70 -9.76
N GLN A 15 -7.61 20.15 -9.60
CA GLN A 15 -8.33 20.12 -8.33
C GLN A 15 -9.29 18.93 -8.23
N TRP A 16 -9.66 18.57 -7.00
CA TRP A 16 -10.72 17.60 -6.73
C TRP A 16 -12.09 18.27 -6.91
N ALA A 17 -12.83 17.87 -7.95
CA ALA A 17 -14.17 18.37 -8.24
C ALA A 17 -15.25 17.39 -7.74
N THR A 18 -16.37 17.91 -7.22
CA THR A 18 -17.49 17.05 -6.78
C THR A 18 -18.24 16.54 -8.01
N VAL A 19 -18.46 15.23 -8.11
CA VAL A 19 -19.27 14.63 -9.18
C VAL A 19 -20.73 14.69 -8.76
N THR A 20 -21.42 15.76 -9.14
CA THR A 20 -22.86 15.85 -8.97
C THR A 20 -23.51 14.98 -10.04
N ARG A 21 -24.00 13.78 -9.67
CA ARG A 21 -24.92 13.04 -10.55
C ARG A 21 -26.20 13.87 -10.65
N SER A 22 -26.44 14.46 -11.81
CA SER A 22 -27.75 15.04 -12.14
C SER A 22 -28.81 13.92 -12.03
N PRO A 23 -29.94 14.15 -11.35
CA PRO A 23 -31.06 13.20 -11.31
C PRO A 23 -31.79 13.07 -12.65
N TYR A 24 -31.50 13.96 -13.61
CA TYR A 24 -32.00 13.88 -14.98
C TYR A 24 -30.80 13.83 -15.93
N GLY A 25 -30.60 12.67 -16.55
CA GLY A 25 -29.50 12.42 -17.47
C GLY A 25 -29.69 13.11 -18.81
N GLU A 26 -29.32 14.39 -18.89
CA GLU A 26 -29.11 15.07 -20.17
C GLU A 26 -27.83 15.91 -20.16
N LEU A 27 -27.20 15.88 -21.34
CA LEU A 27 -25.86 16.35 -21.71
C LEU A 27 -25.82 17.85 -22.04
N GLU A 28 -24.69 18.46 -21.70
CA GLU A 28 -23.97 19.54 -22.43
C GLU A 28 -24.41 21.02 -22.24
N PRO A 29 -23.45 21.96 -22.42
CA PRO A 29 -23.16 22.45 -23.78
C PRO A 29 -21.66 22.51 -24.16
N LYS A 30 -21.36 21.80 -25.26
CA LYS A 30 -20.60 22.17 -26.46
C LYS A 30 -19.13 22.56 -26.30
N LEU A 31 -18.26 21.62 -26.65
CA LEU A 31 -17.13 21.91 -27.55
C LEU A 31 -17.03 20.83 -28.64
N SER A 32 -17.30 21.23 -29.88
CA SER A 32 -17.28 20.36 -31.06
C SER A 32 -15.84 19.95 -31.41
N THR A 33 -15.51 18.68 -31.18
CA THR A 33 -14.48 17.99 -31.98
C THR A 33 -14.91 16.54 -32.17
N THR A 34 -15.23 16.21 -33.41
CA THR A 34 -15.59 14.88 -33.91
C THR A 34 -14.50 13.86 -33.58
N ILE A 35 -14.77 12.94 -32.65
CA ILE A 35 -14.08 11.65 -32.55
C ILE A 35 -15.18 10.61 -32.30
N GLN A 36 -15.20 9.55 -33.12
CA GLN A 36 -16.09 8.40 -33.00
C GLN A 36 -16.04 7.85 -31.57
N GLU A 37 -17.17 7.89 -30.86
CA GLU A 37 -17.36 7.23 -29.57
C GLU A 37 -17.55 5.73 -29.79
N ASP A 38 -16.44 5.03 -30.06
CA ASP A 38 -16.34 3.66 -29.57
C ASP A 38 -16.48 3.73 -28.05
N SER A 39 -17.41 2.96 -27.50
CA SER A 39 -17.78 2.94 -26.09
C SER A 39 -16.55 2.82 -25.19
N ILE A 40 -16.01 3.96 -24.73
CA ILE A 40 -14.98 4.01 -23.69
C ILE A 40 -15.69 3.62 -22.40
N GLN A 41 -15.74 2.32 -22.14
CA GLN A 41 -16.08 1.78 -20.84
C GLN A 41 -14.97 2.26 -19.90
N THR A 42 -15.17 3.43 -19.29
CA THR A 42 -14.26 3.98 -18.29
C THR A 42 -14.32 3.05 -17.10
N VAL A 43 -13.42 2.07 -17.06
CA VAL A 43 -13.19 1.23 -15.88
C VAL A 43 -12.66 2.19 -14.81
N TYR A 44 -13.54 2.57 -13.89
CA TYR A 44 -13.15 3.37 -12.74
C TYR A 44 -12.25 2.51 -11.86
N GLU A 45 -10.93 2.62 -12.04
CA GLU A 45 -9.97 1.99 -11.16
C GLU A 45 -10.05 2.66 -9.79
N THR A 46 -10.54 1.90 -8.80
CA THR A 46 -10.61 2.37 -7.42
C THR A 46 -9.26 2.15 -6.76
N ILE A 47 -8.58 3.24 -6.39
CA ILE A 47 -7.33 3.17 -5.62
C ILE A 47 -7.69 3.00 -4.13
N ARG A 48 -7.26 1.89 -3.53
CA ARG A 48 -7.44 1.60 -2.11
C ARG A 48 -6.15 1.87 -1.37
N ILE A 49 -6.15 2.87 -0.50
CA ILE A 49 -4.97 3.26 0.29
C ILE A 49 -5.20 2.86 1.74
N ALA A 50 -4.20 2.21 2.35
CA ALA A 50 -4.20 1.85 3.76
C ALA A 50 -2.91 2.31 4.45
N THR A 51 -2.98 2.48 5.76
CA THR A 51 -1.79 2.60 6.60
C THR A 51 -1.95 1.73 7.82
N PHE A 52 -0.86 1.11 8.26
CA PHE A 52 -0.87 0.27 9.43
C PHE A 52 0.47 0.39 10.18
N ASN A 53 0.41 0.73 11.47
CA ASN A 53 1.57 0.60 12.34
C ASN A 53 1.65 -0.85 12.80
N ILE A 54 2.70 -1.56 12.40
CA ILE A 54 2.81 -3.00 12.64
C ILE A 54 3.45 -3.33 13.98
N LEU A 55 3.85 -2.31 14.76
CA LEU A 55 4.60 -2.38 16.01
C LEU A 55 5.95 -3.08 15.82
N ALA A 56 7.06 -2.41 16.14
CA ALA A 56 8.38 -3.01 15.95
C ALA A 56 8.53 -4.34 16.72
N ASP A 57 9.47 -5.20 16.36
CA ASP A 57 9.80 -6.41 17.13
C ASP A 57 11.22 -6.36 17.71
N CYS A 58 11.91 -5.22 17.68
CA CYS A 58 13.25 -5.05 18.25
C CYS A 58 13.27 -4.96 19.79
N PHE A 59 12.35 -5.65 20.47
CA PHE A 59 12.20 -5.64 21.93
C PHE A 59 12.94 -6.81 22.60
N PRO A 60 13.21 -6.71 23.92
CA PRO A 60 13.71 -7.85 24.70
C PRO A 60 12.82 -9.10 24.56
N TRP A 61 13.43 -10.28 24.69
CA TRP A 61 12.78 -11.58 24.42
C TRP A 61 11.45 -11.78 25.18
N PHE A 62 11.35 -11.28 26.42
CA PHE A 62 10.13 -11.41 27.22
C PHE A 62 8.98 -10.56 26.68
N ILE A 63 9.27 -9.39 26.09
CA ILE A 63 8.26 -8.57 25.40
C ILE A 63 7.84 -9.26 24.10
N LYS A 64 8.79 -9.81 23.32
CA LYS A 64 8.51 -10.57 22.10
C LYS A 64 7.53 -11.72 22.35
N MET A 65 7.72 -12.44 23.46
CA MET A 65 6.79 -13.50 23.88
C MET A 65 5.39 -12.97 24.18
N VAL A 66 5.29 -11.83 24.89
CA VAL A 66 3.99 -11.23 25.24
C VAL A 66 3.24 -10.74 23.99
N ILE A 67 3.95 -10.11 23.04
CA ILE A 67 3.33 -9.61 21.80
C ILE A 67 3.19 -10.69 20.71
N ARG A 68 3.72 -11.90 20.97
CA ARG A 68 3.74 -13.05 20.04
C ARG A 68 4.27 -12.63 18.67
N SER A 69 5.47 -12.05 18.64
CA SER A 69 6.06 -11.44 17.45
C SER A 69 5.97 -12.29 16.18
N ASP A 70 6.31 -13.58 16.28
CA ASP A 70 6.34 -14.50 15.13
C ASP A 70 4.96 -14.70 14.52
N GLU A 71 3.95 -15.00 15.36
CA GLU A 71 2.59 -15.23 14.92
C GLU A 71 1.95 -13.98 14.33
N ARG A 72 2.28 -12.81 14.90
CA ARG A 72 1.74 -11.54 14.44
C ARG A 72 2.14 -11.23 12.99
N PHE A 73 3.32 -11.66 12.54
CA PHE A 73 3.73 -11.44 11.15
C PHE A 73 2.97 -12.31 10.15
N GLU A 74 2.61 -13.54 10.53
CA GLU A 74 1.71 -14.37 9.73
C GLU A 74 0.35 -13.68 9.59
N TRP A 75 -0.23 -13.20 10.71
CA TRP A 75 -1.49 -12.48 10.70
C TRP A 75 -1.44 -11.13 9.97
N LEU A 76 -0.29 -10.44 10.00
CA LEU A 76 -0.06 -9.25 9.20
C LEU A 76 -0.19 -9.57 7.71
N CYS A 77 0.47 -10.63 7.24
CA CYS A 77 0.40 -11.05 5.84
C CYS A 77 -1.03 -11.43 5.44
N ILE A 78 -1.72 -12.24 6.25
CA ILE A 78 -3.13 -12.58 6.05
C ILE A 78 -4.01 -11.33 6.00
N GLY A 79 -3.76 -10.37 6.90
CA GLY A 79 -4.48 -9.10 6.95
C GLY A 79 -4.30 -8.28 5.68
N ILE A 80 -3.08 -8.17 5.17
CA ILE A 80 -2.78 -7.48 3.91
C ILE A 80 -3.44 -8.20 2.73
N THR A 81 -3.36 -9.54 2.66
CA THR A 81 -4.01 -10.33 1.61
C THR A 81 -5.52 -10.14 1.59
N ASN A 82 -6.17 -10.22 2.76
CA ASN A 82 -7.62 -10.05 2.86
C ASN A 82 -8.04 -8.61 2.57
N LEU A 83 -7.28 -7.62 3.03
CA LEU A 83 -7.55 -6.22 2.75
C LEU A 83 -7.33 -5.91 1.26
N ASN A 84 -6.31 -6.50 0.64
CA ASN A 84 -5.91 -6.32 -0.75
C ASN A 84 -5.89 -4.84 -1.20
N PRO A 85 -5.16 -3.94 -0.49
CA PRO A 85 -5.09 -2.52 -0.85
C PRO A 85 -4.29 -2.32 -2.15
N THR A 86 -4.51 -1.21 -2.84
CA THR A 86 -3.67 -0.80 -3.98
C THR A 86 -2.31 -0.30 -3.48
N ILE A 87 -2.31 0.47 -2.39
CA ILE A 87 -1.12 1.00 -1.73
C ILE A 87 -1.29 0.84 -0.22
N ILE A 88 -0.27 0.36 0.48
CA ILE A 88 -0.26 0.33 1.94
C ILE A 88 1.06 0.85 2.49
N GLY A 89 0.99 1.82 3.40
CA GLY A 89 2.13 2.31 4.17
C GLY A 89 2.19 1.61 5.52
N LEU A 90 3.30 0.91 5.78
CA LEU A 90 3.58 0.24 7.04
C LEU A 90 4.56 1.07 7.87
N ASN A 91 4.23 1.29 9.14
CA ASN A 91 5.12 1.97 10.10
C ASN A 91 5.67 0.97 11.11
N GLU A 92 6.82 1.30 11.71
CA GLU A 92 7.56 0.46 12.66
C GLU A 92 7.98 -0.90 12.07
N VAL A 93 8.33 -0.90 10.79
CA VAL A 93 8.86 -2.06 10.08
C VAL A 93 10.30 -2.29 10.51
N THR A 94 10.60 -3.48 11.02
CA THR A 94 11.96 -3.97 11.30
C THR A 94 12.46 -4.87 10.16
N THR A 95 13.76 -5.18 10.16
CA THR A 95 14.37 -6.18 9.24
C THR A 95 13.63 -7.52 9.29
N THR A 96 13.31 -8.04 10.49
CA THR A 96 12.54 -9.28 10.64
C THR A 96 11.19 -9.20 9.95
N SER A 97 10.44 -8.12 10.19
CA SER A 97 9.12 -7.95 9.58
C SER A 97 9.20 -7.80 8.06
N LEU A 98 10.22 -7.09 7.56
CA LEU A 98 10.45 -6.94 6.13
C LEU A 98 10.77 -8.29 5.48
N GLU A 99 11.60 -9.11 6.12
CA GLU A 99 11.90 -10.47 5.66
C GLU A 99 10.62 -11.32 5.56
N GLN A 100 9.76 -11.28 6.58
CA GLN A 100 8.49 -12.01 6.56
C GLN A 100 7.55 -11.52 5.44
N LEU A 101 7.48 -10.20 5.22
CA LEU A 101 6.71 -9.62 4.11
C LEU A 101 7.24 -10.09 2.75
N GLN A 102 8.55 -10.16 2.56
CA GLN A 102 9.19 -10.64 1.32
C GLN A 102 9.02 -12.15 1.10
N ARG A 103 8.94 -12.94 2.18
CA ARG A 103 8.66 -14.39 2.12
C ARG A 103 7.19 -14.70 1.77
N CYS A 104 6.27 -13.77 2.02
CA CYS A 104 4.87 -13.93 1.65
C CYS A 104 4.69 -13.93 0.12
N SER A 105 4.27 -15.06 -0.45
CA SER A 105 4.08 -15.21 -1.90
C SER A 105 3.13 -14.16 -2.49
N PHE A 106 2.00 -13.93 -1.82
CA PHE A 106 1.02 -12.93 -2.25
C PHE A 106 1.64 -11.54 -2.35
N ILE A 107 2.41 -11.11 -1.35
CA ILE A 107 3.04 -9.78 -1.35
C ILE A 107 4.06 -9.69 -2.48
N ARG A 108 4.96 -10.67 -2.58
CA ARG A 108 6.02 -10.72 -3.60
C ARG A 108 5.49 -10.68 -5.03
N GLU A 109 4.34 -11.31 -5.28
CA GLU A 109 3.75 -11.40 -6.61
C GLU A 109 2.91 -10.18 -6.99
N ASN A 110 2.46 -9.39 -6.01
CA ASN A 110 1.48 -8.32 -6.24
C ASN A 110 1.96 -6.92 -5.88
N TYR A 111 3.05 -6.77 -5.14
CA TYR A 111 3.51 -5.47 -4.65
C TYR A 111 4.99 -5.23 -4.90
N PHE A 112 5.30 -3.99 -5.27
CA PHE A 112 6.61 -3.38 -5.20
C PHE A 112 6.80 -2.77 -3.80
N LEU A 113 7.98 -2.96 -3.21
CA LEU A 113 8.33 -2.44 -1.89
C LEU A 113 9.35 -1.30 -2.03
N THR A 114 9.22 -0.27 -1.22
CA THR A 114 10.21 0.83 -1.15
C THR A 114 11.52 0.44 -0.46
N GLU A 115 11.56 -0.73 0.17
CA GLU A 115 12.73 -1.25 0.86
C GLU A 115 12.82 -2.76 0.64
N SER A 116 14.04 -3.27 0.57
CA SER A 116 14.31 -4.69 0.40
C SER A 116 15.61 -5.07 1.10
N LEU A 117 15.69 -6.32 1.54
CA LEU A 117 16.91 -6.88 2.12
C LEU A 117 17.89 -7.31 1.01
N ASP A 118 19.19 -7.05 1.21
CA ASP A 118 20.23 -7.54 0.30
C ASP A 118 20.52 -9.03 0.57
N GLU A 119 20.27 -9.89 -0.42
CA GLU A 119 20.50 -11.34 -0.32
C GLU A 119 21.98 -11.69 -0.07
N ARG A 120 22.92 -10.78 -0.39
CA ARG A 120 24.37 -11.03 -0.28
C ARG A 120 24.93 -10.92 1.14
N GLN A 121 24.13 -10.50 2.12
CA GLN A 121 24.60 -10.30 3.50
C GLN A 121 24.31 -11.48 4.45
N PHE A 122 23.75 -12.58 3.96
CA PHE A 122 23.56 -13.80 4.76
C PHE A 122 24.87 -14.57 5.05
N ASP A 123 26.00 -14.18 4.45
CA ASP A 123 27.34 -14.68 4.78
C ASP A 123 27.91 -14.02 6.06
N GLY A 124 27.18 -14.18 7.16
CA GLY A 124 27.66 -14.31 8.53
C GLY A 124 28.57 -13.25 9.19
N ASN A 125 28.99 -12.17 8.53
CA ASN A 125 30.11 -11.36 9.04
C ASN A 125 30.02 -9.84 8.82
N THR A 126 28.84 -9.25 8.70
CA THR A 126 28.74 -7.77 8.69
C THR A 126 27.53 -7.27 9.48
N GLU A 127 27.79 -6.61 10.60
CA GLU A 127 26.82 -5.92 11.46
C GLU A 127 26.30 -4.59 10.83
N SER A 128 26.15 -4.55 9.50
CA SER A 128 25.55 -3.41 8.81
C SER A 128 24.08 -3.72 8.54
N ASN A 129 23.19 -2.85 9.00
CA ASN A 129 21.73 -2.93 8.82
C ASN A 129 21.37 -3.26 7.36
N GLY A 130 21.03 -4.53 7.10
CA GLY A 130 20.96 -5.15 5.77
C GLY A 130 19.81 -4.72 4.85
N CYS A 131 19.44 -3.45 4.88
CA CYS A 131 18.45 -2.83 4.01
C CYS A 131 19.15 -2.09 2.88
N ILE A 132 18.72 -2.30 1.63
CA ILE A 132 19.34 -1.72 0.44
C ILE A 132 19.32 -0.18 0.49
N ASN A 133 18.24 0.41 1.02
CA ASN A 133 18.12 1.87 1.13
C ASN A 133 18.49 2.43 2.51
N GLY A 134 18.89 1.56 3.46
CA GLY A 134 19.34 1.96 4.79
C GLY A 134 18.27 2.64 5.66
N LEU A 135 16.97 2.48 5.34
CA LEU A 135 15.88 3.19 6.03
C LEU A 135 15.50 2.58 7.38
N LEU A 136 15.98 1.36 7.68
CA LEU A 136 15.64 0.61 8.89
C LEU A 136 16.85 0.49 9.83
N SER A 137 17.16 1.56 10.59
CA SER A 137 18.26 1.51 11.58
C SER A 137 17.91 0.70 12.83
N ASN A 138 16.63 0.66 13.20
CA ASN A 138 16.03 -0.22 14.22
C ASN A 138 14.62 -0.64 13.81
N HIS A 139 13.86 0.34 13.31
CA HIS A 139 12.61 0.17 12.58
C HIS A 139 12.40 1.41 11.69
N GLY A 140 11.47 1.34 10.74
CA GLY A 140 11.19 2.45 9.83
C GLY A 140 9.84 2.29 9.14
N CYS A 141 9.73 2.87 7.95
CA CYS A 141 8.49 2.87 7.17
C CYS A 141 8.72 2.19 5.82
N VAL A 142 7.78 1.36 5.39
CA VAL A 142 7.83 0.70 4.08
C VAL A 142 6.49 0.89 3.39
N ILE A 143 6.52 1.25 2.11
CA ILE A 143 5.33 1.32 1.27
C ILE A 143 5.31 0.08 0.37
N LEU A 144 4.17 -0.59 0.34
CA LEU A 144 3.85 -1.63 -0.64
C LEU A 144 2.88 -1.01 -1.65
N SER A 145 3.23 -1.08 -2.93
CA SER A 145 2.44 -0.52 -4.03
C SER A 145 2.23 -1.56 -5.13
N LYS A 146 1.02 -1.69 -5.65
CA LYS A 146 0.77 -2.48 -6.87
C LYS A 146 1.29 -1.81 -8.15
N PHE A 147 1.63 -0.53 -8.06
CA PHE A 147 2.25 0.23 -9.14
C PHE A 147 3.76 0.27 -8.97
N PRO A 148 4.53 0.25 -10.07
CA PRO A 148 5.97 0.44 -10.03
C PRO A 148 6.34 1.72 -9.28
N LEU A 149 7.38 1.63 -8.47
CA LEU A 149 7.97 2.78 -7.79
C LEU A 149 8.98 3.43 -8.75
N LEU A 150 8.93 4.76 -8.89
CA LEU A 150 9.92 5.50 -9.67
C LEU A 150 11.18 5.71 -8.82
N GLU A 151 12.35 5.52 -9.44
CA GLU A 151 13.67 5.80 -8.86
C GLU A 151 14.03 7.29 -8.93
#